data_AF-A0A961CI47-F1
#
_entry.id   AF-A0A961CI47-F1
#
_cell.length_a   1.000
_cell.length_b   1.000
_cell.length_c   1.000
_cell.angle_alpha   90.00
_cell.angle_beta   90.00
_cell.angle_gamma   90.00
#
_symmetry.space_group_name_H-M   'P 1'
#
loop_
_entity.id
_entity.type
_entity.pdbx_description
1 polymer ?
#
loop_
_entity_poly.entity_id
_entity_poly.type
_entity_poly.pdbx_seq_one_letter_code
_entity_poly.pdbx_strand_id
1 'polypeptide(L)'
;LLREDGAKDVIIAATHGVLSDPAAERLAACGAREVIVTNTLPIEDSKRFAQLTVLSIAPLLASTIREVFENGSVTSLFDGDA
;
A
#
# COMPACT_ATOMS: atom_id res chain seq x y z
N LEU A 1 16.39 14.09 -5.17
CA LEU A 1 16.24 13.69 -6.57
C LEU A 1 14.89 14.14 -7.11
N LEU A 2 13.79 13.39 -7.03
CA LEU A 2 12.53 13.76 -7.71
C LEU A 2 12.07 15.22 -7.53
N ARG A 3 12.09 15.76 -6.30
CA ARG A 3 11.77 17.18 -6.04
C ARG A 3 12.82 18.16 -6.58
N GLU A 4 14.10 17.80 -6.48
CA GLU A 4 15.22 18.59 -7.02
C GLU A 4 15.19 18.61 -8.56
N ASP A 5 14.71 17.52 -9.17
CA ASP A 5 14.54 17.34 -10.61
C ASP A 5 13.22 17.95 -11.13
N GLY A 6 12.50 18.70 -10.28
CA GLY A 6 11.33 19.49 -10.68
C GLY A 6 9.97 18.82 -10.50
N ALA A 7 9.88 17.65 -9.84
CA ALA A 7 8.58 17.05 -9.53
C ALA A 7 7.79 17.95 -8.56
N LYS A 8 6.54 18.30 -8.94
CA LYS A 8 5.64 19.10 -8.11
C LYS A 8 5.30 18.41 -6.79
N ASP A 9 5.02 17.12 -6.84
CA ASP A 9 4.68 16.27 -5.70
C ASP A 9 5.28 14.87 -5.90
N VAL A 10 5.47 14.14 -4.80
CA VAL A 10 5.92 12.74 -4.79
C VAL A 10 4.92 11.93 -3.96
N ILE A 11 4.39 10.87 -4.55
CA ILE A 11 3.57 9.85 -3.87
C ILE A 11 4.37 8.56 -3.82
N ILE A 12 4.41 7.93 -2.65
CA ILE A 12 5.05 6.63 -2.45
C ILE A 12 3.96 5.59 -2.29
N ALA A 13 4.01 4.50 -3.04
CA ALA A 13 3.07 3.38 -2.89
C ALA A 13 3.82 2.06 -2.81
N ALA A 14 3.36 1.16 -1.94
CA ALA A 14 3.88 -0.20 -1.82
C ALA A 14 2.77 -1.15 -1.32
N THR A 15 2.86 -2.44 -1.66
CA THR A 15 1.90 -3.43 -1.13
C THR A 15 2.11 -3.61 0.38
N HIS A 16 3.34 -3.83 0.82
CA HIS A 16 3.66 -4.23 2.19
C HIS A 16 4.29 -3.11 3.01
N GLY A 17 3.59 -2.64 4.06
CA GLY A 17 4.12 -1.65 5.00
C GLY A 17 4.94 -2.28 6.13
N VAL A 18 6.15 -2.81 5.83
CA VAL A 18 7.02 -3.40 6.88
C VAL A 18 7.41 -2.38 7.95
N LEU A 19 7.71 -1.14 7.53
CA LEU A 19 7.99 0.01 8.39
C LEU A 19 8.90 -0.31 9.60
N SER A 20 9.99 -1.05 9.36
CA SER A 20 11.00 -1.34 10.37
C SER A 20 11.73 -0.07 10.78
N ASP A 21 12.14 0.07 12.04
CA ASP A 21 12.79 1.29 12.51
C ASP A 21 14.07 1.61 11.71
N PRO A 22 14.32 2.90 11.35
CA PRO A 22 13.51 4.10 11.63
C PRO A 22 12.64 4.54 10.42
N ALA A 23 11.99 3.62 9.72
CA ALA A 23 11.31 3.90 8.45
C ALA A 23 10.14 4.90 8.60
N ALA A 24 9.32 4.78 9.64
CA ALA A 24 8.18 5.68 9.86
C ALA A 24 8.65 7.14 10.01
N GLU A 25 9.71 7.37 10.80
CA GLU A 25 10.32 8.70 10.99
C GLU A 25 10.88 9.25 9.66
N ARG A 26 11.62 8.42 8.92
CA ARG A 26 12.19 8.82 7.63
C ARG A 26 11.12 9.19 6.63
N LEU A 27 10.05 8.42 6.55
CA LEU A 27 8.94 8.66 5.61
C LEU A 27 8.12 9.89 6.00
N ALA A 28 7.89 10.12 7.30
CA ALA A 28 7.23 11.33 7.78
C ALA A 28 8.03 12.61 7.43
N ALA A 29 9.36 12.53 7.43
CA ALA A 29 10.26 13.66 7.16
C ALA A 29 10.73 13.79 5.70
N CYS A 30 10.52 12.80 4.84
CA CYS A 30 11.09 12.79 3.48
C CYS A 30 10.43 13.78 2.51
N GLY A 31 9.34 14.43 2.91
CA GLY A 31 8.61 15.36 2.06
C GLY A 31 7.78 14.67 0.96
N ALA A 32 7.46 13.38 1.08
CA ALA A 32 6.41 12.80 0.25
C ALA A 32 5.07 13.46 0.59
N ARG A 33 4.24 13.69 -0.43
CA ARG A 33 2.87 14.17 -0.25
C ARG A 33 2.01 13.11 0.45
N GLU A 34 2.20 11.86 0.07
CA GLU A 34 1.44 10.72 0.59
C GLU A 34 2.29 9.45 0.50
N VAL A 35 2.12 8.57 1.49
CA VAL A 35 2.68 7.22 1.52
C VAL A 35 1.52 6.24 1.65
N ILE A 36 1.33 5.40 0.65
CA ILE A 36 0.21 4.47 0.54
C ILE A 36 0.73 3.05 0.71
N VAL A 37 0.17 2.33 1.69
CA VAL A 37 0.41 0.90 1.87
C VAL A 37 -0.91 0.14 1.96
N THR A 38 -0.89 -1.17 1.81
CA THR A 38 -2.06 -1.99 2.15
C THR A 38 -1.98 -2.48 3.60
N ASN A 39 -3.11 -2.91 4.17
CA ASN A 39 -3.15 -3.63 5.44
C ASN A 39 -2.76 -5.13 5.34
N THR A 40 -1.90 -5.50 4.39
CA THR A 40 -1.32 -6.85 4.31
C THR A 40 -0.41 -7.20 5.50
N LEU A 41 0.09 -6.17 6.20
CA LEU A 41 0.75 -6.28 7.49
C LEU A 41 0.05 -5.35 8.49
N PRO A 42 -0.01 -5.71 9.79
CA PRO A 42 -0.52 -4.81 10.82
C PRO A 42 0.40 -3.59 10.94
N ILE A 43 -0.21 -2.40 11.00
CA ILE A 43 0.50 -1.14 11.24
C ILE A 43 0.19 -0.69 12.66
N GLU A 44 1.18 -0.78 13.54
CA GLU A 44 1.12 -0.28 14.91
C GLU A 44 0.93 1.24 14.93
N ASP A 45 0.24 1.75 15.95
CA ASP A 45 -0.03 3.18 16.08
C ASP A 45 1.24 4.02 16.23
N SER A 46 2.30 3.45 16.81
CA SER A 46 3.64 4.06 16.91
C SER A 46 4.29 4.33 15.54
N LYS A 47 3.87 3.60 14.50
CA LYS A 47 4.39 3.71 13.12
C LYS A 47 3.51 4.56 12.22
N ARG A 48 2.41 5.11 12.75
CA ARG A 48 1.52 6.00 12.00
C ARG A 48 2.08 7.42 11.96
N PHE A 49 1.92 8.06 10.80
CA PHE A 49 2.28 9.45 10.56
C PHE A 49 1.25 10.10 9.63
N ALA A 50 1.21 11.43 9.61
CA ALA A 50 0.12 12.19 8.98
C ALA A 50 -0.09 11.88 7.49
N GLN A 51 0.98 11.57 6.77
CA GLN A 51 0.95 11.28 5.34
C GLN A 51 0.71 9.80 5.00
N LEU A 52 0.54 8.92 6.00
CA LEU A 52 0.34 7.49 5.78
C LEU A 52 -1.13 7.17 5.51
N THR A 53 -1.41 6.64 4.32
CA THR A 53 -2.70 6.04 3.95
C THR A 53 -2.58 4.53 3.93
N VAL A 54 -3.49 3.84 4.61
CA VAL A 54 -3.57 2.37 4.63
C VAL A 54 -4.83 1.94 3.90
N LEU A 55 -4.66 1.32 2.73
CA LEU A 55 -5.74 0.76 1.93
C LEU A 55 -6.05 -0.68 2.36
N SER A 56 -7.33 -1.05 2.39
CA SER A 56 -7.71 -2.42 2.73
C SER A 56 -7.56 -3.34 1.52
N ILE A 57 -6.84 -4.45 1.69
CA ILE A 57 -6.78 -5.55 0.71
C ILE A 57 -7.95 -6.53 0.87
N ALA A 58 -8.78 -6.38 1.90
CA ALA A 58 -9.84 -7.32 2.23
C ALA A 58 -10.84 -7.58 1.09
N PRO A 59 -11.29 -6.58 0.30
CA PRO A 59 -12.21 -6.85 -0.82
C PRO A 59 -11.60 -7.75 -1.90
N LEU A 60 -10.30 -7.59 -2.19
CA LEU A 60 -9.59 -8.44 -3.14
C LEU A 60 -9.51 -9.87 -2.60
N LEU A 61 -9.05 -10.04 -1.36
CA LEU A 61 -8.95 -11.36 -0.74
C LEU A 61 -10.30 -12.07 -0.64
N ALA A 62 -11.37 -11.35 -0.26
CA ALA A 62 -12.72 -11.90 -0.18
C ALA A 62 -13.23 -12.38 -1.54
N SER A 63 -13.00 -11.59 -2.60
CA SER A 63 -13.38 -11.96 -3.96
C SER A 63 -12.61 -13.19 -4.44
N THR A 64 -11.30 -13.24 -4.18
CA THR A 64 -10.46 -14.40 -4.53
C THR A 64 -10.92 -15.67 -3.82
N ILE A 65 -11.24 -15.60 -2.53
CA ILE A 65 -11.77 -16.76 -1.78
C ILE A 65 -13.07 -17.25 -2.40
N ARG A 66 -13.97 -16.34 -2.79
CA ARG A 66 -15.23 -16.70 -3.46
C ARG A 66 -14.99 -17.40 -4.80
N GLU A 67 -14.16 -16.85 -5.67
CA GLU A 67 -13.84 -17.46 -6.97
C GLU A 67 -13.26 -18.88 -6.80
N VAL A 68 -12.35 -19.08 -5.84
CA VAL A 68 -11.79 -20.40 -5.53
C VAL A 68 -12.88 -21.38 -5.08
N PHE A 69 -13.79 -20.93 -4.22
CA PHE A 69 -14.87 -21.79 -3.69
C PHE A 69 -15.93 -22.12 -4.75
N GLU A 70 -16.24 -21.18 -5.63
CA GLU A 70 -17.26 -21.32 -6.68
C GLU A 70 -16.71 -21.96 -7.97
N ASN A 71 -15.43 -22.39 -7.99
CA ASN A 71 -14.71 -22.82 -9.20
C ASN A 71 -14.77 -21.77 -10.33
N GLY A 72 -14.80 -20.49 -9.95
CA GLY A 72 -14.71 -19.36 -10.84
C GLY A 72 -13.28 -19.05 -11.26
N SER A 73 -13.09 -17.90 -11.90
CA SER A 73 -11.81 -17.51 -12.49
C SER A 73 -11.14 -16.43 -11.66
N VAL A 74 -10.06 -16.80 -10.96
CA VAL A 74 -9.25 -15.82 -10.20
C VAL A 74 -8.54 -14.83 -11.14
N THR A 75 -8.15 -15.25 -12.34
CA THR A 75 -7.49 -14.37 -13.33
C THR A 75 -8.39 -13.22 -13.78
N SER A 76 -9.72 -13.39 -13.72
CA SER A 76 -10.68 -12.33 -14.02
C SER A 76 -10.69 -11.18 -12.99
N LEU A 77 -10.20 -11.42 -11.76
CA LEU A 77 -10.10 -10.40 -10.72
C LEU A 77 -8.95 -9.39 -10.95
N PHE A 78 -8.04 -9.71 -11.88
CA PHE A 78 -6.89 -8.89 -12.23
C PHE A 78 -6.96 -8.45 -13.70
N ASP A 79 -8.17 -8.29 -14.24
CA ASP A 79 -8.40 -7.88 -15.64
C ASP A 79 -7.69 -8.77 -16.69
N GLY A 80 -7.33 -10.00 -16.32
CA GLY A 80 -6.57 -10.92 -17.18
C GLY A 80 -5.04 -10.79 -17.10
N ASP A 81 -4.51 -9.87 -16.28
CA ASP A 81 -3.07 -9.61 -16.10
C ASP A 81 -2.42 -10.44 -14.97
N ALA A 82 -3.06 -11.56 -14.59
CA ALA A 82 -2.61 -12.42 -13.49
C ALA A 82 -1.43 -13.34 -13.85
#